data_AF-A0A8S2VBQ5-F1
#
_entry.id   AF-A0A8S2VBQ5-F1
#
_cell.length_a   1.000
_cell.length_b   1.000
_cell.length_c   1.000
_cell.angle_alpha   90.00
_cell.angle_beta   90.00
_cell.angle_gamma   90.00
#
_symmetry.space_group_name_H-M   'P 1'
#
loop_
_entity.id
_entity.type
_entity.pdbx_description
1 polymer ?
#
loop_
_entity_poly.entity_id
_entity_poly.type
_entity_poly.pdbx_seq_one_letter_code
_entity_poly.pdbx_strand_id
1 'polypeptide(L)'
;DNGQRLNIIVIAEGATDKEGKPITSENVKDLITKRLHYDTRVTILGHVQRGGTPSAFDRILGTRMGAEAVLALMEATTASQPVVISLSGNQIVRVPLMDCVDKTLAVAQAMKEKKFLDAQELRGRSFKRNLQTYIHLSKLRPKLFSSKE
;
A
#
# COMPACT_ATOMS: atom_id res chain seq x y z
N ASP A 1 7.60 22.32 20.92
CA ASP A 1 6.60 22.53 19.87
C ASP A 1 7.19 23.18 18.64
N ASN A 2 7.22 22.47 17.51
CA ASN A 2 7.72 23.00 16.22
C ASN A 2 6.63 23.77 15.43
N GLY A 3 5.58 24.27 16.10
CA GLY A 3 4.49 25.03 15.48
C GLY A 3 3.48 24.21 14.66
N GLN A 4 3.59 22.87 14.61
CA GLN A 4 2.63 22.02 13.90
C GLN A 4 1.27 21.99 14.62
N ARG A 5 0.23 22.47 13.94
CA ARG A 5 -1.11 22.65 14.52
C ARG A 5 -2.02 21.43 14.41
N LEU A 6 -1.67 20.45 13.57
CA LEU A 6 -2.48 19.27 13.31
C LEU A 6 -1.60 18.04 13.05
N ASN A 7 -2.12 16.86 13.42
CA ASN A 7 -1.49 15.57 13.17
C ASN A 7 -2.48 14.69 12.40
N ILE A 8 -1.99 14.00 11.35
CA ILE A 8 -2.78 13.05 10.56
C ILE A 8 -2.13 11.68 10.72
N ILE A 9 -2.93 10.69 11.11
CA ILE A 9 -2.50 9.30 11.26
C ILE A 9 -3.35 8.45 10.31
N VAL A 10 -2.68 7.74 9.42
CA VAL A 10 -3.32 6.83 8.45
C VAL A 10 -3.19 5.41 8.97
N ILE A 11 -4.31 4.71 9.11
CA ILE A 11 -4.37 3.35 9.66
C ILE A 11 -5.03 2.46 8.61
N ALA A 12 -4.32 1.40 8.20
CA ALA A 12 -4.89 0.39 7.31
C ALA A 12 -5.96 -0.42 8.04
N GLU A 13 -7.04 -0.80 7.35
CA GLU A 13 -8.13 -1.62 7.92
C GLU A 13 -7.62 -2.94 8.52
N GLY A 14 -6.65 -3.57 7.86
CA GLY A 14 -5.98 -4.80 8.33
C GLY A 14 -4.70 -4.57 9.15
N ALA A 15 -4.55 -3.41 9.80
CA ALA A 15 -3.38 -3.14 10.63
C ALA A 15 -3.34 -4.07 11.87
N THR A 16 -2.19 -4.66 12.13
CA THR A 16 -1.96 -5.53 13.29
C THR A 16 -0.64 -5.20 13.97
N ASP A 17 -0.53 -5.57 15.24
CA ASP A 17 0.77 -5.62 15.92
C ASP A 17 1.55 -6.88 15.51
N LYS A 18 2.71 -7.08 16.14
CA LYS A 18 3.60 -8.23 15.88
C LYS A 18 3.00 -9.58 16.30
N GLU A 19 2.02 -9.56 17.19
CA GLU A 19 1.32 -10.74 17.67
C GLU A 19 0.08 -11.06 16.82
N GLY A 20 -0.22 -10.22 15.82
CA GLY A 20 -1.40 -10.37 14.97
C GLY A 20 -2.66 -9.80 15.60
N LYS A 21 -2.55 -9.08 16.73
CA LYS A 21 -3.70 -8.41 17.32
C LYS A 21 -4.06 -7.19 16.47
N PRO A 22 -5.33 -6.99 16.13
CA PRO A 22 -5.77 -5.82 15.36
C PRO A 22 -5.42 -4.50 16.06
N ILE A 23 -4.95 -3.53 15.28
CA ILE A 23 -4.77 -2.14 15.71
C ILE A 23 -5.89 -1.32 15.07
N THR A 24 -6.92 -1.00 15.86
CA THR A 24 -8.07 -0.22 15.36
C THR A 24 -7.85 1.29 15.48
N SER A 25 -8.58 2.07 14.68
CA SER A 25 -8.57 3.53 14.77
C SER A 25 -9.02 4.05 16.13
N GLU A 26 -9.99 3.40 16.77
CA GLU A 26 -10.43 3.76 18.13
C GLU A 26 -9.33 3.49 19.16
N ASN A 27 -8.56 2.40 19.05
CA ASN A 27 -7.43 2.16 19.95
C ASN A 27 -6.38 3.27 19.87
N VAL A 28 -6.10 3.76 18.66
CA VAL A 28 -5.14 4.85 18.44
C VAL A 28 -5.67 6.18 18.97
N LYS A 29 -6.95 6.49 18.72
CA LYS A 29 -7.61 7.68 19.27
C LYS A 29 -7.56 7.70 20.79
N ASP A 30 -7.97 6.61 21.42
CA ASP A 30 -7.94 6.45 22.87
C ASP A 30 -6.54 6.67 23.44
N LEU A 31 -5.52 6.10 22.81
CA LEU A 31 -4.14 6.25 23.22
C LEU A 31 -3.69 7.72 23.21
N ILE A 32 -4.00 8.44 22.12
CA ILE A 32 -3.62 9.85 21.95
C ILE A 32 -4.37 10.73 22.94
N THR A 33 -5.68 10.57 23.07
CA THR A 33 -6.48 11.37 24.00
C THR A 33 -6.09 11.12 25.46
N LYS A 34 -5.81 9.86 25.85
CA LYS A 34 -5.44 9.53 27.23
C LYS A 34 -4.01 9.93 27.60
N ARG A 35 -3.05 9.82 26.68
CA ARG A 35 -1.62 10.07 26.97
C ARG A 35 -1.13 11.46 26.59
N LEU A 36 -1.67 12.04 25.53
CA LEU A 36 -1.24 13.33 24.98
C LEU A 36 -2.29 14.42 25.14
N HIS A 37 -3.52 14.07 25.52
CA HIS A 37 -4.62 15.01 25.77
C HIS A 37 -5.00 15.87 24.55
N TYR A 38 -4.75 15.37 23.34
CA TYR A 38 -5.17 16.04 22.10
C TYR A 38 -6.61 15.67 21.71
N ASP A 39 -7.38 16.66 21.24
CA ASP A 39 -8.68 16.39 20.59
C ASP A 39 -8.44 15.57 19.32
N THR A 40 -9.02 14.38 19.28
CA THR A 40 -8.72 13.37 18.26
C THR A 40 -10.02 12.84 17.68
N ARG A 41 -10.12 12.90 16.35
CA ARG A 41 -11.28 12.43 15.59
C ARG A 41 -10.88 11.28 14.67
N VAL A 42 -11.79 10.34 14.51
CA VAL A 42 -11.64 9.18 13.61
C VAL A 42 -12.56 9.39 12.42
N THR A 43 -12.01 9.21 11.22
CA THR A 43 -12.76 9.23 9.97
C THR A 43 -12.54 7.90 9.26
N ILE A 44 -13.61 7.12 9.11
CA ILE A 44 -13.61 5.87 8.33
C ILE A 44 -14.10 6.23 6.93
N LEU A 45 -13.22 6.18 5.93
CA LEU A 45 -13.56 6.54 4.55
C LEU A 45 -14.62 5.58 3.94
N GLY A 46 -14.51 4.29 4.25
CA GLY A 46 -15.45 3.28 3.76
C GLY A 46 -15.49 3.17 2.24
N HIS A 47 -16.70 2.98 1.69
CA HIS A 47 -16.95 2.67 0.27
C HIS A 47 -16.62 3.80 -0.70
N VAL A 48 -16.39 5.03 -0.23
CA VAL A 48 -16.00 6.16 -1.10
C VAL A 48 -14.71 5.86 -1.86
N GLN A 49 -13.83 5.02 -1.31
CA GLN A 49 -12.57 4.58 -1.94
C GLN A 49 -12.76 3.72 -3.19
N ARG A 50 -13.96 3.15 -3.41
CA ARG A 50 -14.29 2.32 -4.58
C ARG A 50 -15.16 3.06 -5.61
N GLY A 51 -15.72 4.21 -5.24
CA GLY A 51 -16.60 5.01 -6.10
C GLY A 51 -15.86 6.11 -6.85
N GLY A 52 -16.62 6.96 -7.55
CA GLY A 52 -16.10 8.10 -8.29
C GLY A 52 -15.66 7.77 -9.72
N THR A 53 -15.23 8.79 -10.45
CA THR A 53 -14.76 8.65 -11.83
C THR A 53 -13.30 8.19 -11.84
N PRO A 54 -12.94 7.14 -12.62
CA PRO A 54 -11.55 6.69 -12.73
C PRO A 54 -10.60 7.83 -13.13
N SER A 55 -9.40 7.81 -12.56
CA SER A 55 -8.36 8.80 -12.89
C SER A 55 -7.94 8.69 -14.36
N ALA A 56 -7.25 9.70 -14.89
CA ALA A 56 -6.68 9.61 -16.24
C ALA A 56 -5.71 8.43 -16.37
N PHE A 57 -4.96 8.14 -15.30
CA PHE A 57 -4.06 6.99 -15.23
C PHE A 57 -4.83 5.68 -15.34
N ASP A 58 -5.89 5.49 -14.54
CA ASP A 58 -6.69 4.26 -14.55
C ASP A 58 -7.39 4.04 -15.88
N ARG A 59 -7.88 5.12 -16.52
CA ARG A 59 -8.49 5.03 -17.85
C ARG A 59 -7.50 4.56 -18.91
N ILE A 60 -6.32 5.18 -18.97
CA ILE A 60 -5.29 4.81 -19.94
C ILE A 60 -4.80 3.38 -19.66
N LEU A 61 -4.58 3.05 -18.39
CA LEU A 61 -4.14 1.72 -17.98
C LEU A 61 -5.15 0.64 -18.35
N GLY A 62 -6.43 0.84 -18.00
CA GLY A 62 -7.51 -0.09 -18.32
C GLY A 62 -7.67 -0.30 -19.82
N THR A 63 -7.62 0.76 -20.62
CA THR A 63 -7.67 0.66 -22.08
C THR A 63 -6.49 -0.14 -22.65
N ARG A 64 -5.25 0.12 -22.18
CA ARG A 64 -4.06 -0.61 -22.62
C ARG A 64 -4.11 -2.09 -22.23
N MET A 65 -4.51 -2.37 -21.00
CA MET A 65 -4.63 -3.75 -20.51
C MET A 65 -5.74 -4.52 -21.23
N GLY A 66 -6.88 -3.88 -21.49
CA GLY A 66 -7.99 -4.48 -22.23
C GLY A 66 -7.62 -4.82 -23.67
N ALA A 67 -6.93 -3.91 -24.37
CA ALA A 67 -6.44 -4.17 -25.72
C ALA A 67 -5.47 -5.36 -25.76
N GLU A 68 -4.50 -5.39 -24.84
CA GLU A 68 -3.54 -6.50 -24.75
C GLU A 68 -4.21 -7.82 -24.37
N ALA A 69 -5.22 -7.81 -23.51
CA ALA A 69 -5.96 -9.01 -23.13
C ALA A 69 -6.64 -9.66 -24.34
N VAL A 70 -7.23 -8.86 -25.23
CA VAL A 70 -7.83 -9.36 -26.48
C VAL A 70 -6.76 -9.98 -27.38
N LEU A 71 -5.63 -9.30 -27.57
CA LEU A 71 -4.51 -9.84 -28.35
C LEU A 71 -3.99 -11.17 -27.76
N ALA A 72 -3.85 -11.23 -26.44
CA ALA A 72 -3.41 -12.43 -25.74
C ALA A 72 -4.38 -13.60 -25.94
N LEU A 73 -5.69 -13.35 -25.98
CA LEU A 73 -6.71 -14.37 -26.26
C LEU A 73 -6.68 -14.83 -27.73
N MET A 74 -6.47 -13.91 -28.68
CA MET A 74 -6.39 -14.25 -30.11
C MET A 74 -5.15 -15.07 -30.46
N GLU A 75 -4.03 -14.82 -29.77
CA GLU A 75 -2.77 -15.55 -29.95
C GLU A 75 -2.72 -16.86 -29.14
N ALA A 76 -3.63 -17.06 -28.19
CA ALA A 76 -3.64 -18.24 -27.35
C ALA A 76 -4.00 -19.50 -28.14
N THR A 77 -3.28 -20.58 -27.85
CA THR A 77 -3.55 -21.93 -28.36
C THR A 77 -3.97 -22.83 -27.21
N THR A 78 -4.40 -24.06 -27.52
CA THR A 78 -4.71 -25.07 -26.49
C THR A 78 -3.52 -25.43 -25.61
N ALA A 79 -2.29 -25.18 -26.06
CA ALA A 79 -1.06 -25.38 -25.29
C ALA A 79 -0.64 -24.13 -24.49
N SER A 80 -1.26 -22.97 -24.71
CA SER A 80 -0.90 -21.72 -24.04
C SER A 80 -1.36 -21.75 -22.58
N GLN A 81 -0.48 -21.35 -21.67
CA GLN A 81 -0.85 -21.17 -20.26
C GLN A 81 -1.70 -19.91 -20.04
N PRO A 82 -2.64 -19.92 -19.08
CA PRO A 82 -3.35 -18.71 -18.68
C PRO A 82 -2.40 -17.62 -18.18
N VAL A 83 -2.65 -16.38 -18.59
CA VAL A 83 -1.83 -15.22 -18.22
C VAL A 83 -2.67 -14.09 -17.62
N VAL A 84 -2.01 -13.23 -16.84
CA VAL A 84 -2.53 -11.96 -16.34
C VAL A 84 -1.83 -10.83 -17.09
N ILE A 85 -2.59 -9.84 -17.54
CA ILE A 85 -2.04 -8.62 -18.12
C ILE A 85 -1.64 -7.67 -17.00
N SER A 86 -0.40 -7.21 -17.02
CA SER A 86 0.17 -6.36 -15.97
C SER A 86 0.95 -5.18 -16.56
N LEU A 87 1.28 -4.20 -15.73
CA LEU A 87 2.15 -3.08 -16.08
C LEU A 87 3.47 -3.20 -15.31
N SER A 88 4.58 -3.34 -16.03
CA SER A 88 5.93 -3.39 -15.45
C SER A 88 6.81 -2.35 -16.15
N GLY A 89 7.39 -1.42 -15.39
CA GLY A 89 8.25 -0.37 -15.96
C GLY A 89 7.56 0.48 -17.04
N ASN A 90 6.26 0.78 -16.86
CA ASN A 90 5.40 1.48 -17.82
C ASN A 90 5.13 0.71 -19.15
N GLN A 91 5.51 -0.56 -19.21
CA GLN A 91 5.25 -1.47 -20.33
C GLN A 91 4.17 -2.49 -19.94
N ILE A 92 3.30 -2.81 -20.89
CA ILE A 92 2.32 -3.88 -20.69
C ILE A 92 3.03 -5.21 -20.87
N VAL A 93 2.81 -6.14 -19.95
CA VAL A 93 3.42 -7.46 -19.95
C VAL A 93 2.38 -8.53 -19.66
N ARG A 94 2.60 -9.75 -20.17
CA ARG A 94 1.83 -10.95 -19.83
C ARG A 94 2.62 -11.76 -18.82
N VAL A 95 2.02 -12.09 -17.68
CA VAL A 95 2.65 -12.90 -16.64
C VAL A 95 1.82 -14.15 -16.39
N PRO A 96 2.42 -15.32 -16.12
CA PRO A 96 1.66 -16.53 -15.84
C PRO A 96 0.68 -16.33 -14.67
N LEU A 97 -0.56 -16.79 -14.84
CA LEU A 97 -1.61 -16.62 -13.83
C LEU A 97 -1.22 -17.29 -12.51
N MET A 98 -0.73 -18.53 -12.57
CA MET A 98 -0.38 -19.29 -11.37
C MET A 98 0.77 -18.65 -10.60
N ASP A 99 1.79 -18.13 -11.28
CA ASP A 99 2.87 -17.38 -10.64
C ASP A 99 2.35 -16.17 -9.85
N CYS A 100 1.30 -15.49 -10.33
CA CYS A 100 0.70 -14.35 -9.65
C CYS A 100 -0.06 -14.79 -8.39
N VAL A 101 -0.79 -15.90 -8.49
CA VAL A 101 -1.51 -16.51 -7.36
C VAL A 101 -0.53 -16.94 -6.28
N ASP A 102 0.51 -17.68 -6.65
CA ASP A 102 1.51 -18.21 -5.72
C ASP A 102 2.25 -17.09 -4.99
N LYS A 103 2.66 -16.03 -5.71
CA LYS A 103 3.28 -14.85 -5.10
C LYS A 103 2.37 -14.15 -4.11
N THR A 104 1.07 -14.08 -4.42
CA THR A 104 0.09 -13.43 -3.54
C THR A 104 -0.14 -14.24 -2.26
N LEU A 105 -0.25 -15.56 -2.38
CA LEU A 105 -0.37 -16.48 -1.25
C LEU A 105 0.89 -16.47 -0.38
N ALA A 106 2.08 -16.40 -0.99
CA ALA A 106 3.34 -16.32 -0.26
C ALA A 106 3.40 -15.11 0.69
N VAL A 107 2.86 -13.96 0.29
CA VAL A 107 2.79 -12.79 1.19
C VAL A 107 1.87 -13.05 2.37
N ALA A 108 0.69 -13.63 2.13
CA ALA A 108 -0.25 -13.95 3.19
C ALA A 108 0.35 -14.96 4.19
N GLN A 109 1.05 -15.97 3.68
CA GLN A 109 1.75 -16.96 4.49
C GLN A 109 2.88 -16.32 5.32
N ALA A 110 3.72 -15.48 4.72
CA ALA A 110 4.79 -14.78 5.43
C ALA A 110 4.25 -13.89 6.56
N MET A 111 3.12 -13.20 6.33
CA MET A 111 2.44 -12.43 7.37
C MET A 111 1.94 -13.33 8.51
N LYS A 112 1.33 -14.48 8.21
CA LYS A 112 0.84 -15.46 9.19
C LYS A 112 1.97 -16.06 10.04
N GLU A 113 3.12 -16.31 9.42
CA GLU A 113 4.34 -16.82 10.06
C GLU A 113 5.15 -15.72 10.78
N LYS A 114 4.64 -14.48 10.85
CA LYS A 114 5.33 -13.32 11.45
C LYS A 114 6.68 -12.97 10.78
N LYS A 115 6.89 -13.41 9.54
CA LYS A 115 8.07 -13.10 8.71
C LYS A 115 7.86 -11.76 7.98
N PHE A 116 7.79 -10.67 8.74
CA PHE A 116 7.39 -9.36 8.21
C PHE A 116 8.37 -8.78 7.17
N LEU A 117 9.68 -9.03 7.33
CA LEU A 117 10.68 -8.57 6.35
C LEU A 117 10.52 -9.31 5.02
N ASP A 118 10.26 -10.62 5.05
CA ASP A 118 10.01 -11.41 3.86
C ASP A 118 8.72 -10.97 3.17
N ALA A 119 7.66 -10.72 3.95
CA ALA A 119 6.40 -10.17 3.43
C ALA A 119 6.60 -8.81 2.72
N GLN A 120 7.48 -7.95 3.25
CA GLN A 120 7.84 -6.69 2.61
C GLN A 120 8.61 -6.89 1.29
N GLU A 121 9.55 -7.84 1.27
CA GLU A 121 10.33 -8.13 0.07
C GLU A 121 9.45 -8.75 -1.03
N LEU A 122 8.54 -9.65 -0.67
CA LEU A 122 7.57 -10.27 -1.57
C LEU A 122 6.57 -9.26 -2.19
N ARG A 123 6.29 -8.13 -1.53
CA ARG A 123 5.52 -7.01 -2.11
C ARG A 123 6.30 -6.26 -3.19
N GLY A 124 7.63 -6.45 -3.25
CA GLY A 124 8.51 -5.94 -4.28
C GLY A 124 9.25 -4.66 -3.91
N ARG A 125 10.26 -4.36 -4.74
CA ARG A 125 11.20 -3.24 -4.53
C ARG A 125 10.53 -1.87 -4.42
N SER A 126 9.43 -1.64 -5.15
CA SER A 126 8.67 -0.38 -5.11
C SER A 126 8.05 -0.14 -3.73
N PHE A 127 7.47 -1.17 -3.12
CA PHE A 127 6.88 -1.11 -1.79
C PHE A 127 7.95 -0.76 -0.73
N LYS A 128 9.06 -1.51 -0.73
CA LYS A 128 10.19 -1.29 0.18
C LYS A 128 10.77 0.12 0.06
N ARG A 129 10.96 0.60 -1.17
CA ARG A 129 11.43 1.97 -1.44
C ARG A 129 10.48 3.02 -0.86
N ASN A 130 9.17 2.89 -1.12
CA ASN A 130 8.18 3.84 -0.61
C ASN A 130 8.16 3.87 0.94
N LEU A 131 8.23 2.71 1.59
CA LEU A 131 8.29 2.61 3.04
C LEU A 131 9.55 3.28 3.60
N GLN A 132 10.71 3.02 3.01
CA GLN A 132 11.98 3.62 3.41
C GLN A 132 11.96 5.14 3.25
N THR A 133 11.47 5.64 2.11
CA THR A 133 11.32 7.08 1.86
C THR A 133 10.41 7.71 2.90
N TYR A 134 9.25 7.11 3.18
CA TYR A 134 8.33 7.61 4.19
C TYR A 134 9.00 7.72 5.57
N ILE A 135 9.68 6.65 6.03
CA ILE A 135 10.37 6.63 7.33
C ILE A 135 11.47 7.69 7.41
N HIS A 136 12.21 7.92 6.32
CA HIS A 136 13.26 8.95 6.28
C HIS A 136 12.65 10.35 6.41
N LEU A 137 11.61 10.65 5.64
CA LEU A 137 10.98 11.96 5.64
C LEU A 137 10.21 12.25 6.94
N SER A 138 9.59 11.24 7.54
CA SER A 138 8.81 11.41 8.78
C SER A 138 9.66 11.63 10.03
N LYS A 139 10.97 11.32 9.97
CA LYS A 139 11.91 11.49 11.10
C LYS A 139 12.72 12.79 11.03
N LEU A 140 12.57 13.58 9.98
CA LEU A 140 13.26 14.87 9.86
C LEU A 140 12.78 15.81 10.96
N ARG A 141 13.64 16.03 11.96
CA ARG A 141 13.44 17.13 12.92
C ARG A 141 13.89 18.42 12.23
N PRO A 142 13.11 19.51 12.32
CA PRO A 142 13.57 20.81 11.85
C PRO A 142 14.88 21.18 12.55
N LYS A 143 15.81 21.81 11.83
CA LYS A 143 17.00 22.39 12.46
C LYS A 143 16.52 23.41 13.48
N LEU A 144 16.92 23.24 14.74
CA LEU A 144 16.80 24.31 15.73
C LEU A 144 17.60 25.49 15.18
N PHE A 145 16.94 26.61 14.94
CA PHE A 145 17.64 27.86 14.68
C PHE A 145 18.44 28.15 15.95
N SER A 146 19.77 28.08 15.85
CA SER A 146 20.63 28.64 16.88
C SER A 146 20.33 30.13 16.92
N SER A 147 19.65 30.58 17.96
CA SER A 147 19.59 31.99 18.34
C SER A 147 21.04 32.41 18.60
N LYS A 148 21.67 33.04 17.61
CA LYS A 148 22.82 33.88 17.85
C LYS A 148 22.30 35.09 18.62
N GLU A 149 22.45 35.07 19.94
CA GLU A 149 22.67 36.29 20.73
C GLU A 149 24.10 36.78 20.50
#